data_AF-A0A7N4Q1Z8-F1
#
_entry.id   AF-A0A7N4Q1Z8-F1
#
_cell.length_a   1.000
_cell.length_b   1.000
_cell.length_c   1.000
_cell.angle_alpha   90.00
_cell.angle_beta   90.00
_cell.angle_gamma   90.00
#
_symmetry.space_group_name_H-M   'P 1'
#
loop_
_entity.id
_entity.type
_entity.pdbx_description
1 polymer ?
#
loop_
_entity_poly.entity_id
_entity_poly.type
_entity_poly.pdbx_seq_one_letter_code
_entity_poly.pdbx_strand_id
1 'polypeptide(L)' 'VKYKRCEQNFNHNAMYWYRQDQGQGLQLIYYSAIENDIQKGDIPEGYNVIRKEKKFFSLILQESRTNQTSLYLCANSR' A
#
# COMPACT_ATOMS: atom_id res chain seq x y z
N VAL A 1 15.59 -5.91 2.71
CA VAL A 1 14.15 -5.72 2.37
C VAL A 1 13.40 -5.19 3.58
N LYS A 2 12.58 -4.14 3.43
CA LYS A 2 11.80 -3.53 4.52
C LYS A 2 10.30 -3.74 4.30
N TYR A 3 9.53 -3.71 5.39
CA TYR A 3 8.07 -3.84 5.35
C TYR A 3 7.41 -2.63 6.00
N LYS A 4 6.32 -2.15 5.39
CA LYS A 4 5.39 -1.19 5.99
C LYS A 4 4.06 -1.90 6.19
N ARG A 5 3.48 -1.84 7.38
CA ARG A 5 2.20 -2.48 7.70
C ARG A 5 1.14 -1.40 7.86
N CYS A 6 0.02 -1.56 7.16
CA CYS A 6 -1.20 -0.83 7.41
C CYS A 6 -2.15 -1.73 8.22
N GLU A 7 -2.77 -1.18 9.25
CA GLU A 7 -3.71 -1.87 10.12
C GLU A 7 -5.03 -1.08 10.20
N GLN A 8 -6.14 -1.81 10.30
CA GLN A 8 -7.46 -1.23 10.52
C GLN A 8 -8.29 -2.10 11.48
N ASN A 9 -9.19 -1.44 12.20
CA ASN A 9 -10.16 -2.05 13.10
C ASN A 9 -11.61 -1.65 12.77
N PHE A 10 -11.83 -0.95 11.65
CA PHE A 10 -13.13 -0.45 11.23
C PHE A 10 -13.97 -1.46 10.44
N ASN A 11 -13.45 -2.68 10.23
CA ASN A 11 -14.07 -3.71 9.39
C ASN A 11 -14.32 -3.23 7.93
N HIS A 12 -13.57 -2.23 7.49
CA HIS A 12 -13.55 -1.72 6.11
C HIS A 12 -13.09 -2.83 5.15
N ASN A 13 -13.67 -2.90 3.95
CA ASN A 13 -13.33 -3.94 2.99
C ASN A 13 -12.00 -3.57 2.31
N ALA A 14 -11.97 -2.40 1.69
CA ALA A 14 -10.84 -1.96 0.91
C ALA A 14 -9.72 -1.35 1.78
N MET A 15 -8.48 -1.67 1.41
CA MET A 15 -7.29 -0.98 1.89
C MET A 15 -6.41 -0.61 0.71
N TYR A 16 -5.66 0.47 0.87
CA TYR A 16 -4.93 1.13 -0.19
C TYR A 16 -3.52 1.47 0.29
N TRP A 17 -2.56 1.42 -0.64
CA TRP A 17 -1.22 1.96 -0.46
C TRP A 17 -0.96 3.04 -1.50
N TYR A 18 -0.50 4.20 -1.04
CA TYR A 18 -0.12 5.33 -1.87
C TYR A 18 1.34 5.69 -1.62
N ARG A 19 1.97 6.23 -2.67
CA ARG A 19 3.20 7.00 -2.56
C ARG A 19 2.90 8.48 -2.76
N GLN A 20 3.59 9.33 -2.03
CA GLN A 20 3.64 10.75 -2.27
C GLN A 20 5.09 11.20 -2.33
N ASP A 21 5.48 11.70 -3.50
CA ASP A 21 6.78 12.34 -3.72
C ASP A 21 6.64 13.86 -3.58
N GLN A 22 7.74 14.56 -3.26
CA GLN A 22 7.72 16.01 -3.06
C GLN A 22 7.20 16.73 -4.32
N GLY A 23 6.18 17.58 -4.14
CA GLY A 23 5.56 18.31 -5.24
C GLY A 23 4.61 17.49 -6.12
N GLN A 24 4.38 16.20 -5.80
CA GLN A 24 3.43 15.34 -6.50
C GLN A 24 2.18 15.05 -5.64
N GLY A 25 1.08 14.75 -6.32
CA GLY A 25 -0.12 14.21 -5.68
C GLY A 25 0.07 12.78 -5.17
N LEU A 26 -0.97 12.24 -4.54
CA LEU A 26 -1.00 10.82 -4.18
C LEU A 26 -1.03 9.98 -5.45
N GLN A 27 -0.14 8.99 -5.52
CA GLN A 27 -0.12 7.99 -6.59
C GLN A 27 -0.46 6.63 -5.98
N LEU A 28 -1.49 5.96 -6.47
CA LEU A 28 -1.91 4.67 -5.95
C LEU A 28 -0.91 3.60 -6.37
N ILE A 29 -0.40 2.84 -5.42
CA ILE A 29 0.49 1.71 -5.68
C ILE A 29 -0.34 0.44 -5.92
N TYR A 30 -1.13 0.06 -4.92
CA TYR A 30 -2.02 -1.10 -4.94
C TYR A 30 -3.22 -0.86 -4.02
N TYR A 31 -4.31 -1.56 -4.30
CA TYR A 31 -5.41 -1.70 -3.37
C TYR A 31 -5.91 -3.14 -3.29
N SER A 32 -6.73 -3.44 -2.29
CA SER A 32 -7.29 -4.77 -2.08
C SER A 32 -8.59 -4.66 -1.29
N ALA A 33 -9.69 -5.12 -1.90
CA ALA A 33 -11.04 -5.12 -1.32
C ALA A 33 -11.33 -6.34 -0.45
N ILE A 34 -10.68 -7.46 -0.75
CA ILE A 34 -10.81 -8.74 -0.04
C ILE A 34 -9.43 -9.40 0.12
N GLU A 35 -9.32 -10.34 1.04
CA GLU A 35 -8.08 -11.07 1.28
C GLU A 35 -7.58 -11.81 0.04
N ASN A 36 -6.26 -11.80 -0.14
CA ASN A 36 -5.51 -12.45 -1.23
C ASN A 36 -5.84 -11.95 -2.64
N ASP A 37 -6.73 -10.98 -2.79
CA ASP A 37 -7.01 -10.30 -4.06
C ASP A 37 -6.39 -8.90 -4.07
N ILE A 38 -5.39 -8.70 -4.93
CA ILE A 38 -4.60 -7.48 -5.01
C ILE A 38 -4.81 -6.86 -6.39
N GLN A 39 -5.20 -5.60 -6.39
CA GLN A 39 -5.50 -4.82 -7.58
C GLN A 39 -4.42 -3.75 -7.78
N LYS A 40 -3.93 -3.63 -9.02
CA LYS A 40 -2.89 -2.66 -9.39
C LYS A 40 -3.43 -1.23 -9.36
N GLY A 41 -2.63 -0.29 -8.86
CA GLY A 41 -2.90 1.15 -8.95
C GLY A 41 -2.25 1.81 -10.17
N ASP A 42 -1.95 3.09 -10.02
CA ASP A 42 -1.30 3.94 -11.03
C ASP A 42 0.18 3.56 -11.22
N ILE A 43 0.86 3.20 -10.12
CA ILE A 43 2.30 2.92 -10.09
C ILE A 43 2.64 1.59 -9.40
N PRO A 44 2.11 0.46 -9.88
CA PRO A 44 2.27 -0.85 -9.22
C PRO A 44 3.69 -1.43 -9.40
N GLU A 45 4.44 -0.93 -10.38
CA GLU A 45 5.67 -1.56 -10.84
C GLU A 45 6.78 -1.57 -9.79
N GLY A 46 7.25 -2.78 -9.48
CA GLY A 46 8.33 -3.04 -8.54
C GLY A 46 7.99 -2.79 -7.08
N TYR A 47 6.72 -2.56 -6.78
CA TYR A 47 6.18 -2.75 -5.44
C TYR A 47 5.55 -4.13 -5.33
N ASN A 48 5.55 -4.68 -4.12
CA ASN A 48 4.82 -5.89 -3.80
C ASN A 48 4.02 -5.65 -2.52
N VAL A 49 2.83 -6.23 -2.43
CA VAL A 49 1.95 -6.10 -1.27
C VAL A 49 1.42 -7.46 -0.83
N ILE A 50 1.00 -7.55 0.43
CA ILE A 50 0.42 -8.75 1.03
C ILE A 50 -0.85 -8.36 1.79
N ARG A 51 -1.98 -8.98 1.44
CA ARG A 51 -3.26 -8.90 2.17
C ARG A 51 -3.75 -10.30 2.55
N LYS A 52 -3.20 -10.89 3.62
CA LYS A 52 -3.64 -12.21 4.10
C LYS A 52 -4.86 -12.16 5.01
N GLU A 53 -5.07 -11.03 5.69
CA GLU A 53 -6.14 -10.83 6.65
C GLU A 53 -6.82 -9.48 6.40
N LYS A 54 -8.15 -9.39 6.57
CA LYS A 54 -8.89 -8.12 6.39
C LYS A 54 -8.29 -6.95 7.16
N LYS A 55 -7.71 -7.20 8.33
CA LYS A 55 -7.17 -6.14 9.20
C LYS A 55 -5.85 -5.55 8.72
N PHE A 56 -5.09 -6.27 7.87
CA PHE A 56 -3.70 -5.92 7.58
C PHE A 56 -3.38 -5.86 6.11
N PHE A 57 -2.87 -4.72 5.64
CA PHE A 57 -2.34 -4.60 4.27
C PHE A 57 -0.88 -4.16 4.31
N SER A 58 0.03 -5.07 3.98
CA SER A 58 1.48 -4.81 4.09
C SER A 58 2.09 -4.48 2.73
N LEU A 59 2.95 -3.48 2.69
CA LEU A 59 3.78 -3.10 1.55
C LEU A 59 5.22 -3.57 1.76
N ILE A 60 5.78 -4.24 0.76
CA ILE A 60 7.16 -4.72 0.73
C ILE A 60 8.00 -3.70 -0.06
N LEU A 61 8.99 -3.12 0.60
CA LEU A 61 9.92 -2.15 0.03
C LEU A 61 11.28 -2.81 -0.18
N GLN A 62 11.70 -2.89 -1.45
CA GLN A 62 13.07 -3.24 -1.80
C GLN A 62 14.00 -2.06 -1.51
N GLU A 63 15.24 -2.33 -1.10
CA GLU A 63 16.21 -1.29 -0.71
C GLU A 63 16.55 -0.33 -1.85
N SER A 64 16.56 -0.82 -3.09
CA SER A 64 16.72 0.02 -4.29
C SER A 64 15.57 1.00 -4.52
N ARG A 65 14.40 0.78 -3.90
CA ARG A 65 13.18 1.62 -4.04
C ARG A 65 12.82 2.40 -2.80
N THR A 66 13.56 2.23 -1.71
CA THR A 66 13.49 3.17 -0.59
C THR A 66 14.19 4.47 -1.00
N ASN A 67 13.52 5.27 -1.84
CA ASN A 67 13.84 6.68 -1.90
C ASN A 67 13.61 7.25 -0.49
N GLN A 68 14.66 7.82 0.11
CA GLN A 68 14.60 8.32 1.49
C GLN A 68 13.61 9.47 1.65
N THR A 69 13.17 10.10 0.55
CA THR A 69 12.27 11.26 0.57
C THR A 69 10.81 10.95 0.29
N SER A 70 10.47 9.75 -0.21
CA SER A 70 9.07 9.40 -0.53
C SER A 70 8.27 9.09 0.74
N LEU A 71 7.08 9.68 0.85
CA LEU A 71 6.12 9.36 1.89
C LEU A 71 5.22 8.21 1.43
N TYR A 72 5.03 7.21 2.30
CA TYR A 72 4.14 6.08 2.05
C TYR A 72 2.94 6.18 2.96
N LEU A 73 1.76 6.24 2.36
CA LEU A 73 0.49 6.45 3.06
C LEU A 73 -0.41 5.24 2.83
N CYS A 74 -1.17 4.88 3.84
CA CYS A 74 -2.19 3.86 3.72
C CYS A 74 -3.56 4.40 4.12
N ALA A 75 -4.61 3.84 3.50
CA ALA A 75 -5.99 4.21 3.76
C ALA A 75 -6.89 2.97 3.73
N ASN A 76 -8.10 3.10 4.23
CA ASN A 76 -9.12 2.05 4.21
C ASN A 76 -10.52 2.63 3.98
N SER A 77 -11.42 1.87 3.37
CA SER A 77 -12.82 2.27 3.13
C SER A 77 -13.78 1.09 3.21
N ARG A 78 -15.06 1.38 3.49
CA ARG A 78 -16.14 0.39 3.42
C ARG A 78 -16.26 -0.22 2.03
#